data_AF-J9EMQ9-F1
#
_entry.id   AF-J9EMQ9-F1
#
_cell.length_a   1.000
_cell.length_b   1.000
_cell.length_c   1.000
_cell.angle_alpha   90.00
_cell.angle_beta   90.00
_cell.angle_gamma   90.00
#
_symmetry.space_group_name_H-M   'P 1'
#
loop_
_entity.id
_entity.type
_entity.pdbx_description
1 polymer ?
#
loop_
_entity_poly.entity_id
_entity_poly.type
_entity_poly.pdbx_seq_one_letter_code
_entity_poly.pdbx_strand_id
1 'polypeptide(L)'
;LKFIGNVTGEIHTIIKLTNKSDSRQAFKIKCTRNDLFRIRPATGILDYGQTIRIDITYKCVNNQVPESDRHHFGIYHIPAPEGATCAGAWAEHYGPPQGELRMKVCV
;
A
#
# COMPACT_ATOMS: atom_id res chain seq x y z
N LEU A 1 9.21 -1.62 6.36
CA LEU A 1 8.85 -2.77 5.50
C LEU A 1 10.14 -3.50 5.15
N LYS A 2 10.29 -4.74 5.59
CA LYS A 2 11.52 -5.51 5.43
C LYS A 2 11.41 -6.49 4.27
N PHE A 3 12.39 -6.49 3.37
CA PHE A 3 12.47 -7.47 2.28
C PHE A 3 13.55 -8.49 2.62
N ILE A 4 13.15 -9.75 2.79
CA ILE A 4 14.06 -10.87 3.10
C ILE A 4 13.87 -11.90 2.00
N GLY A 5 14.94 -12.27 1.30
CA GLY A 5 14.87 -13.28 0.26
C GLY A 5 16.12 -13.33 -0.61
N ASN A 6 16.15 -14.31 -1.51
CA ASN A 6 17.18 -14.40 -2.53
C ASN A 6 16.97 -13.27 -3.56
N VAL A 7 18.07 -12.66 -3.98
CA VAL A 7 18.10 -11.51 -4.90
C VAL A 7 18.03 -11.90 -6.37
N THR A 8 17.84 -13.18 -6.67
CA THR A 8 17.67 -13.68 -8.04
C THR A 8 16.19 -13.61 -8.43
N GLY A 9 15.77 -12.47 -8.98
CA GLY A 9 14.40 -12.28 -9.50
C GLY A 9 13.53 -11.34 -8.67
N GLU A 10 12.52 -11.87 -7.99
CA GLU A 10 11.55 -11.09 -7.20
C GLU A 10 11.61 -11.47 -5.71
N ILE A 11 11.58 -10.47 -4.82
CA ILE A 11 11.38 -10.68 -3.38
C ILE A 11 9.97 -10.23 -3.01
N HIS A 12 9.27 -11.06 -2.23
CA HIS A 12 7.89 -10.81 -1.83
C HIS A 12 7.80 -10.55 -0.34
N THR A 13 6.99 -9.55 0.03
CA THR A 13 6.59 -9.30 1.43
C THR A 13 5.11 -8.94 1.47
N ILE A 14 4.48 -9.17 2.62
CA ILE A 14 3.05 -8.91 2.82
C ILE A 14 2.86 -7.83 3.87
N ILE A 15 1.95 -6.89 3.61
CA ILE A 15 1.41 -5.98 4.61
C ILE A 15 -0.01 -6.43 4.95
N LYS A 16 -0.35 -6.49 6.24
CA LYS A 16 -1.75 -6.63 6.67
C LYS A 16 -2.29 -5.23 6.95
N LEU A 17 -3.30 -4.82 6.20
CA LEU A 17 -3.98 -3.54 6.39
C LEU A 17 -5.35 -3.79 7.01
N THR A 18 -5.59 -3.24 8.19
CA THR A 18 -6.86 -3.36 8.92
C THR A 18 -7.51 -2.00 9.02
N ASN A 19 -8.78 -1.88 8.65
CA ASN A 19 -9.55 -0.68 8.93
C ASN A 19 -10.01 -0.68 10.39
N LYS A 20 -9.43 0.23 11.19
CA LYS A 20 -9.81 0.45 12.60
C LYS A 20 -10.64 1.72 12.81
N SER A 21 -11.02 2.43 11.75
CA SER A 21 -11.96 3.56 11.84
C SER A 21 -13.39 3.08 12.06
N ASP A 22 -14.32 3.96 12.39
CA ASP A 22 -15.73 3.66 12.64
C ASP A 22 -16.60 3.56 11.38
N SER A 23 -16.00 3.65 10.19
CA SER A 23 -16.69 3.74 8.91
C SER A 23 -15.96 2.96 7.82
N ARG A 24 -16.62 2.73 6.69
CA ARG A 24 -16.00 2.14 5.50
C ARG A 24 -14.96 3.10 4.92
N GLN A 25 -13.80 2.57 4.56
CA GLN A 25 -12.68 3.37 4.08
C GLN A 25 -12.19 2.88 2.72
N ALA A 26 -12.04 3.78 1.75
CA ALA A 26 -11.27 3.52 0.55
C ALA A 26 -9.79 3.77 0.84
N PHE A 27 -8.92 2.84 0.43
CA PHE A 27 -7.47 2.99 0.57
C PHE A 27 -6.77 3.10 -0.78
N LYS A 28 -5.60 3.74 -0.79
CA LYS A 28 -4.70 3.85 -1.93
C LYS A 28 -3.26 3.77 -1.43
N ILE A 29 -2.48 2.89 -2.04
CA ILE A 29 -1.09 2.66 -1.68
C ILE A 29 -0.21 3.14 -2.83
N LYS A 30 0.77 3.98 -2.49
CA LYS A 30 1.78 4.49 -3.42
C LYS A 30 3.17 4.14 -2.91
N CYS A 31 4.14 4.15 -3.81
CA CYS A 31 5.54 3.99 -3.45
C CYS A 31 6.41 4.99 -4.20
N THR A 32 7.66 5.13 -3.76
CA THR A 32 8.64 6.04 -4.38
C THR A 32 9.12 5.60 -5.77
N ARG A 33 9.05 4.31 -6.09
CA ARG A 33 9.62 3.72 -7.33
C ARG A 33 8.74 2.60 -7.89
N ASN A 34 7.80 2.97 -8.75
CA ASN A 34 6.84 2.01 -9.35
C ASN A 34 7.49 1.03 -10.34
N ASP A 35 8.70 1.32 -10.80
CA ASP A 35 9.50 0.42 -11.64
C ASP A 35 10.12 -0.73 -10.83
N LEU A 36 10.47 -0.47 -9.56
CA LEU A 36 11.08 -1.45 -8.65
C LEU A 36 10.04 -2.21 -7.83
N PHE A 37 8.96 -1.55 -7.42
CA PHE A 37 7.97 -2.11 -6.51
C PHE A 37 6.62 -2.29 -7.18
N ARG A 38 6.00 -3.45 -6.96
CA ARG A 38 4.65 -3.77 -7.39
C ARG A 38 3.77 -4.05 -6.19
N ILE A 39 2.58 -3.45 -6.17
CA ILE A 39 1.65 -3.47 -5.03
C ILE A 39 0.35 -4.11 -5.48
N ARG A 40 -0.13 -5.14 -4.76
CA ARG A 40 -1.38 -5.83 -5.09
C ARG A 40 -2.19 -6.21 -3.83
N PRO A 41 -3.44 -5.76 -3.71
CA PRO A 41 -4.05 -4.65 -4.45
C PRO A 41 -3.44 -3.29 -4.06
N ALA A 42 -3.33 -2.36 -5.01
CA ALA A 42 -2.86 -0.99 -4.72
C ALA A 42 -3.98 -0.07 -4.20
N THR A 43 -5.24 -0.39 -4.50
CA THR A 43 -6.42 0.35 -4.05
C THR A 43 -7.52 -0.63 -3.69
N GLY A 44 -8.42 -0.23 -2.81
CA GLY A 44 -9.57 -1.03 -2.44
C GLY A 44 -10.44 -0.32 -1.41
N ILE A 45 -11.44 -1.02 -0.91
CA ILE A 45 -12.33 -0.57 0.16
C ILE A 45 -12.28 -1.60 1.29
N LEU A 46 -12.31 -1.13 2.53
CA LEU A 46 -12.42 -1.95 3.72
C LEU A 46 -13.58 -1.49 4.58
N ASP A 47 -14.46 -2.41 4.95
CA ASP A 47 -15.46 -2.19 6.00
C ASP A 47 -14.80 -2.07 7.38
N TYR A 48 -15.56 -1.62 8.39
CA TYR A 48 -15.09 -1.57 9.77
C TYR A 48 -14.57 -2.95 10.24
N GLY A 49 -13.37 -2.98 10.80
CA GLY A 49 -12.73 -4.19 11.32
C GLY A 49 -12.17 -5.12 10.23
N GLN A 50 -12.46 -4.86 8.95
CA GLN A 50 -11.97 -5.69 7.86
C GLN A 50 -10.46 -5.57 7.71
N THR A 51 -9.82 -6.71 7.42
CA THR A 51 -8.39 -6.80 7.15
C THR A 51 -8.15 -7.38 5.77
N ILE A 52 -7.20 -6.79 5.04
CA ILE A 52 -6.71 -7.29 3.76
C ILE A 52 -5.21 -7.53 3.79
N ARG A 53 -4.76 -8.51 2.98
CA ARG A 53 -3.33 -8.73 2.71
C ARG A 53 -2.95 -8.00 1.44
N ILE A 54 -1.90 -7.20 1.52
CA ILE A 54 -1.30 -6.49 0.40
C ILE A 54 0.04 -7.14 0.09
N ASP A 55 0.15 -7.72 -1.10
CA ASP A 55 1.40 -8.25 -1.63
C ASP A 55 2.24 -7.11 -2.18
N ILE A 56 3.46 -7.02 -1.67
CA ILE A 56 4.50 -6.12 -2.18
C ILE A 56 5.60 -6.96 -2.77
N THR A 57 5.80 -6.81 -4.07
CA THR A 57 6.91 -7.41 -4.81
C THR A 57 7.97 -6.37 -5.05
N TYR A 58 9.22 -6.69 -4.73
CA TYR A 58 10.39 -5.95 -5.18
C TYR A 58 11.07 -6.72 -6.32
N LYS A 59 11.33 -6.04 -7.44
CA LYS A 59 12.13 -6.56 -8.55
C LYS A 59 13.60 -6.33 -8.24
N CYS A 60 14.37 -7.41 -8.12
CA CYS A 60 15.79 -7.32 -7.84
C CYS A 60 16.52 -6.83 -9.09
N VAL A 61 16.97 -5.58 -9.06
CA VAL A 61 17.82 -5.01 -10.11
C VAL A 61 19.26 -5.30 -9.73
N ASN A 62 20.05 -5.79 -10.68
CA ASN A 62 21.47 -6.15 -10.49
C ASN A 62 21.70 -7.14 -9.34
N ASN A 63 20.73 -8.01 -9.05
CA ASN A 63 20.78 -8.94 -7.92
C ASN A 63 21.05 -8.25 -6.58
N GLN A 64 20.47 -7.07 -6.36
CA GLN A 64 20.56 -6.34 -5.10
C GLN A 64 19.20 -6.26 -4.43
N VAL A 65 19.21 -6.12 -3.10
CA VAL A 65 18.07 -5.73 -2.26
C VAL A 65 17.87 -4.20 -2.34
N PRO A 66 16.67 -3.67 -2.05
CA PRO A 66 16.46 -2.22 -2.09
C PRO A 66 17.26 -1.54 -1.00
N GLU A 67 17.87 -0.39 -1.29
CA GLU A 67 18.63 0.36 -0.29
C GLU A 67 17.73 0.81 0.88
N SER A 68 18.20 0.59 2.11
CA SER A 68 17.55 1.08 3.33
C SER A 68 17.38 2.60 3.29
N ASP A 69 16.27 3.09 3.83
CA ASP A 69 15.94 4.52 4.01
C ASP A 69 15.79 5.35 2.72
N ARG A 70 16.01 4.79 1.52
CA ARG A 70 15.81 5.49 0.24
C ARG A 70 14.38 5.41 -0.31
N HIS A 71 13.63 4.40 0.09
CA HIS A 71 12.31 4.12 -0.45
C HIS A 71 11.25 4.08 0.64
N HIS A 72 10.03 4.48 0.29
CA HIS A 72 8.90 4.39 1.20
C HIS A 72 7.60 4.04 0.45
N PHE A 73 6.67 3.49 1.22
CA PHE A 73 5.29 3.24 0.84
C PHE A 73 4.39 4.18 1.64
N GLY A 74 3.47 4.84 0.95
CA GLY A 74 2.41 5.64 1.57
C GLY A 74 1.08 4.92 1.43
N ILE A 75 0.39 4.68 2.53
CA ILE A 75 -0.99 4.19 2.56
C ILE A 75 -1.87 5.37 2.93
N TYR A 76 -2.77 5.74 2.02
CA TYR A 76 -3.73 6.82 2.19
C TYR A 76 -5.12 6.23 2.30
N HIS A 77 -5.98 6.83 3.13
CA HIS A 77 -7.38 6.44 3.19
C HIS A 77 -8.32 7.63 3.31
N ILE A 78 -9.56 7.41 2.87
CA ILE A 78 -10.68 8.35 2.94
C ILE A 78 -11.97 7.57 3.26
N PRO A 79 -12.98 8.22 3.85
CA PRO A 79 -14.31 7.63 3.96
C PRO A 79 -14.83 7.22 2.59
N ALA A 80 -15.49 6.06 2.52
CA ALA A 80 -16.16 5.59 1.32
C ALA A 80 -17.65 5.41 1.61
N PRO A 81 -18.54 6.19 0.93
CA PRO A 81 -19.98 6.03 1.07
C PRO A 81 -20.45 4.61 0.77
N GLU A 82 -21.62 4.25 1.30
CA GLU A 82 -22.25 2.99 0.94
C GLU A 82 -22.56 2.95 -0.57
N GLY A 83 -22.34 1.80 -1.20
CA GLY A 83 -22.48 1.63 -2.65
C GLY A 83 -21.35 2.25 -3.50
N ALA A 84 -20.47 3.07 -2.92
CA ALA A 84 -19.37 3.67 -3.67
C ALA A 84 -18.33 2.62 -4.10
N THR A 85 -17.84 2.75 -5.33
CA THR A 85 -16.63 2.06 -5.77
C THR A 85 -15.40 2.78 -5.23
N CYS A 86 -14.27 2.08 -5.11
CA CYS A 86 -13.02 2.71 -4.66
C CYS A 86 -12.63 3.88 -5.58
N ALA A 87 -12.74 3.70 -6.90
CA ALA A 87 -12.46 4.76 -7.87
C ALA A 87 -13.40 5.96 -7.71
N GLY A 88 -14.71 5.71 -7.54
CA GLY A 88 -15.71 6.76 -7.30
C GLY A 88 -15.43 7.55 -6.04
N ALA A 89 -15.18 6.87 -4.91
CA ALA A 89 -14.83 7.53 -3.65
C ALA A 89 -13.62 8.45 -3.78
N TRP A 90 -12.56 8.01 -4.47
CA TRP A 90 -11.38 8.84 -4.70
C TRP A 90 -11.58 9.98 -5.72
N ALA A 91 -12.53 9.84 -6.65
CA ALA A 91 -12.82 10.87 -7.64
C ALA A 91 -13.68 12.00 -7.07
N GLU A 92 -14.59 11.67 -6.16
CA GLU A 92 -15.52 12.62 -5.52
C GLU A 92 -14.95 13.25 -4.24
N HIS A 93 -13.91 12.65 -3.65
CA HIS A 93 -13.28 13.18 -2.44
C HIS A 93 -12.55 14.50 -2.70
N TYR A 94 -12.98 15.54 -1.99
CA TYR A 94 -12.33 16.84 -2.00
C TYR A 94 -11.45 17.03 -0.76
N GLY A 95 -10.25 17.58 -0.96
CA GLY A 95 -9.29 17.85 0.11
C GLY A 95 -8.29 16.73 0.37
N PRO A 96 -7.50 16.83 1.45
CA PRO A 96 -6.49 15.83 1.79
C PRO A 96 -7.12 14.49 2.18
N PRO A 97 -6.37 13.38 2.10
CA PRO A 97 -6.82 12.11 2.66
C PRO A 97 -7.08 12.25 4.17
N GLN A 98 -7.99 11.45 4.70
CA GLN A 98 -8.29 11.43 6.14
C GLN A 98 -7.07 11.00 6.97
N GLY A 99 -6.26 10.09 6.42
CA GLY A 99 -5.01 9.69 7.05
C GLY A 99 -3.97 9.19 6.05
N GLU A 100 -2.70 9.32 6.45
CA GLU A 100 -1.53 8.79 5.76
C GLU A 100 -0.70 7.96 6.75
N LEU A 101 -0.36 6.73 6.36
CA LEU A 101 0.67 5.93 7.00
C LEU A 101 1.86 5.79 6.04
N ARG A 102 3.04 6.28 6.46
CA ARG A 102 4.28 6.16 5.71
C ARG A 102 5.17 5.07 6.31
N MET A 103 5.56 4.11 5.48
CA MET A 103 6.44 3.01 5.86
C MET A 103 7.74 3.08 5.06
N LYS A 104 8.87 3.21 5.76
CA LYS A 104 10.19 3.12 5.13
C LYS A 104 10.53 1.69 4.73
N VAL A 105 11.30 1.54 3.64
CA VAL A 105 11.92 0.27 3.25
C VAL A 105 13.21 0.10 4.04
N CYS A 106 13.37 -1.08 4.64
CA CYS A 106 14.55 -1.48 5.38
C CYS A 106 14.98 -2.87 4.88
N VAL A 107 16.27 -3.15 4.88
CA VAL A 107 16.85 -4.48 4.61
C VAL A 107 17.11 -5.23 5.90
#